data_AF-A0A936UEG6-F1
#
_entry.id   AF-A0A936UEG6-F1
#
_cell.length_a   1.000
_cell.length_b   1.000
_cell.length_c   1.000
_cell.angle_alpha   90.00
_cell.angle_beta   90.00
_cell.angle_gamma   90.00
#
_symmetry.space_group_name_H-M   'P 1'
#
loop_
_entity.id
_entity.type
_entity.pdbx_description
1 polymer ?
#
loop_
_entity_poly.entity_id
_entity_poly.type
_entity_poly.pdbx_seq_one_letter_code
_entity_poly.pdbx_strand_id
1 'polypeptide(L)'
;MGAKVCFFLVYAAIPVLVQAGGFDLSLKLEQHLRPPSTTQSAVIAKEAKPAATEENSLKISIRIDPKPANHLAKPLVVQNENADKAPLLKARDVFVALLRVLWLVTGVFLVAHIAREWLRVILVRLRREHKPLVMEHANWPVITILVTPKGDAATQEHRLDVLKSLPFDYPPERIHFVVAYRVEDWGVRDAIHRLGKALPERVQTMAIEPEEDAADLAALLPTAVARSTGSALIVLDQNLPVPRVWLKEAVTPLLDPAVGAVLNRAIPGQAHNQLATRLIALADHADVLLATQSDSVDLMLCGKARIRALRRSAYKRIEVHGAQLTPDGASVVLELIRNGWQTVLLADIHSPEPHMSRDTIRSPRLHPSITLQALRLAPLALARSYQRGARVQGGAAFFAAALPLIWLCSLTSALLLYAMGDILFGGLAIVLCATTSFDPLGHPKPAFSIVAAARMAGLREEIRLLPFACISFVDRMVEGCRDLMRIRPPKQRQRDSSAPTLARPEEAT
;
A
#
# COMPACT_ATOMS: atom_id res chain seq x y z
N MET A 1 -4.45 24.03 4.57
CA MET A 1 -5.16 24.39 5.83
C MET A 1 -5.86 23.21 6.49
N GLY A 2 -6.53 22.30 5.76
CA GLY A 2 -7.25 21.15 6.36
C GLY A 2 -6.40 20.16 7.19
N ALA A 3 -5.16 19.86 6.80
CA ALA A 3 -4.31 18.90 7.54
C ALA A 3 -3.84 19.40 8.92
N LYS A 4 -3.69 20.72 9.10
CA LYS A 4 -3.34 21.31 10.41
C LYS A 4 -4.51 21.26 11.40
N VAL A 5 -5.75 21.32 10.91
CA VAL A 5 -6.96 21.28 11.74
C VAL A 5 -7.25 19.87 12.27
N CYS A 6 -7.06 18.83 11.45
CA CYS A 6 -7.15 17.44 11.91
C CYS A 6 -6.04 17.08 12.92
N PHE A 7 -4.81 17.56 12.73
CA PHE A 7 -3.72 17.32 13.67
C PHE A 7 -3.98 18.00 15.03
N PHE A 8 -4.53 19.20 15.03
CA PHE A 8 -4.83 19.93 16.28
C PHE A 8 -5.96 19.29 17.09
N LEU A 9 -6.99 18.75 16.42
CA LEU A 9 -8.09 18.04 17.08
C LEU A 9 -7.65 16.70 17.70
N VAL A 10 -6.75 15.97 17.05
CA VAL A 10 -6.21 14.70 17.59
C VAL A 10 -5.24 14.97 18.75
N TYR A 11 -4.39 16.00 18.65
CA TYR A 11 -3.43 16.33 19.71
C TYR A 11 -4.11 16.90 20.97
N ALA A 12 -5.23 17.62 20.82
CA ALA A 12 -6.01 18.16 21.93
C ALA A 12 -6.88 17.10 22.67
N ALA A 13 -7.21 15.98 22.02
CA ALA A 13 -8.06 14.94 22.61
C ALA A 13 -7.29 13.96 23.53
N ILE A 14 -5.98 13.83 23.36
CA ILE A 14 -5.13 12.90 24.11
C ILE A 14 -5.04 13.22 25.62
N PRO A 15 -4.84 14.49 26.06
CA PRO A 15 -4.78 14.78 27.51
C PRO A 15 -6.13 14.68 28.22
N VAL A 16 -7.25 14.79 27.51
CA VAL A 16 -8.61 14.67 28.10
C VAL A 16 -8.96 13.21 28.44
N LEU A 17 -8.40 12.24 27.72
CA LEU A 17 -8.61 10.80 28.01
C LEU A 17 -7.87 10.31 29.26
N VAL A 18 -6.76 10.96 29.66
CA VAL A 18 -5.94 10.54 30.81
C VAL A 18 -6.55 11.00 32.14
N GLN A 19 -7.37 12.05 32.14
CA GLN A 19 -7.98 12.60 33.36
C GLN A 19 -9.35 12.02 33.72
N ALA A 20 -10.00 11.26 32.82
CA ALA A 20 -11.38 10.79 33.00
C ALA A 20 -11.52 9.28 33.31
N GLY A 21 -10.42 8.54 33.44
CA GLY A 21 -10.43 7.08 33.64
C GLY A 21 -9.84 6.62 34.96
N GLY A 22 -10.52 6.86 36.08
CA GLY A 22 -10.24 6.17 37.33
C GLY A 22 -11.02 4.85 37.42
N PHE A 23 -10.46 3.76 36.90
CA PHE A 23 -10.96 2.41 37.14
C PHE A 23 -9.85 1.55 37.72
N ASP A 24 -9.93 1.26 39.03
CA ASP A 24 -9.11 0.24 39.67
C ASP A 24 -9.80 -1.11 39.52
N LEU A 25 -9.23 -1.98 38.69
CA LEU A 25 -9.71 -3.35 38.48
C LEU A 25 -8.70 -4.30 39.12
N SER A 26 -8.87 -4.60 40.40
CA SER A 26 -8.02 -5.56 41.11
C SER A 26 -8.51 -6.99 40.90
N LEU A 27 -7.88 -7.71 39.98
CA LEU A 27 -8.01 -9.16 39.82
C LEU A 27 -7.04 -9.83 40.80
N LYS A 28 -7.53 -10.35 41.93
CA LYS A 28 -6.77 -11.28 42.77
C LYS A 28 -6.94 -12.70 42.23
N LEU A 29 -5.86 -13.22 41.64
CA LEU A 29 -5.75 -14.62 41.22
C LEU A 29 -5.07 -15.40 42.37
N GLU A 30 -5.82 -16.17 43.16
CA GLU A 30 -5.22 -17.08 44.14
C GLU A 30 -4.83 -18.40 43.44
N GLN A 31 -3.55 -18.54 43.12
CA GLN A 31 -2.95 -19.82 42.73
C GLN A 31 -2.66 -20.65 43.98
N HIS A 32 -3.43 -21.72 44.22
CA HIS A 32 -3.03 -22.76 45.15
C HIS A 32 -1.98 -23.68 44.50
N LEU A 33 -0.71 -23.33 44.67
CA LEU A 33 0.42 -24.23 44.47
C LEU A 33 0.53 -25.18 45.68
N ARG A 34 0.34 -26.48 45.46
CA ARG A 34 0.80 -27.53 46.40
C ARG A 34 2.21 -27.99 46.00
N PRO A 35 3.15 -28.14 46.93
CA PRO A 35 4.49 -28.62 46.64
C PRO A 35 4.51 -30.14 46.41
N PRO A 36 5.54 -30.68 45.73
CA PRO A 36 5.65 -32.12 45.49
C PRO A 36 6.30 -32.83 46.68
N SER A 37 5.76 -33.99 47.05
CA SER A 37 6.47 -34.98 47.86
C SER A 37 6.86 -36.17 46.98
N THR A 38 8.16 -36.34 46.80
CA THR A 38 8.83 -37.56 46.34
C THR A 38 8.56 -38.71 47.31
N THR A 39 8.34 -39.94 46.81
CA THR A 39 9.15 -41.16 47.06
C THR A 39 8.49 -42.41 46.43
N GLN A 40 9.20 -42.95 45.43
CA GLN A 40 9.46 -44.34 45.05
C GLN A 40 8.43 -45.50 45.15
N SER A 41 8.39 -46.22 44.02
CA SER A 41 8.52 -47.68 43.82
C SER A 41 7.29 -48.61 43.74
N ALA A 42 7.28 -49.29 42.58
CA ALA A 42 7.08 -50.74 42.37
C ALA A 42 5.73 -51.27 41.83
N VAL A 43 5.80 -51.67 40.54
CA VAL A 43 5.33 -52.91 39.87
C VAL A 43 3.86 -53.37 40.02
N ILE A 44 3.16 -53.54 38.88
CA ILE A 44 2.55 -54.78 38.32
C ILE A 44 1.42 -54.42 37.34
N ALA A 45 1.40 -55.12 36.21
CA ALA A 45 0.48 -55.03 35.08
C ALA A 45 -0.95 -55.55 35.37
N LYS A 46 -1.97 -54.99 34.71
CA LYS A 46 -3.03 -55.73 33.97
C LYS A 46 -4.05 -54.82 33.27
N GLU A 47 -4.55 -55.31 32.14
CA GLU A 47 -5.65 -54.81 31.29
C GLU A 47 -6.99 -54.67 32.03
N ALA A 48 -7.83 -53.69 31.62
CA ALA A 48 -9.14 -53.91 30.98
C ALA A 48 -10.16 -52.74 31.18
N LYS A 49 -10.58 -52.14 30.05
CA LYS A 49 -11.92 -51.59 29.68
C LYS A 49 -12.61 -50.48 30.54
N PRO A 50 -13.64 -49.77 29.99
CA PRO A 50 -13.76 -48.32 30.08
C PRO A 50 -14.92 -47.85 30.97
N ALA A 51 -14.84 -46.63 31.50
CA ALA A 51 -15.99 -45.92 32.07
C ALA A 51 -15.83 -44.39 31.97
N ALA A 52 -16.89 -43.77 31.44
CA ALA A 52 -17.40 -42.41 31.64
C ALA A 52 -16.39 -41.26 31.87
N THR A 53 -16.30 -40.35 30.89
CA THR A 53 -15.64 -39.05 31.06
C THR A 53 -16.64 -38.06 31.66
N GLU A 54 -16.37 -37.64 32.88
CA GLU A 54 -17.06 -36.57 33.61
C GLU A 54 -16.81 -35.19 32.96
N GLU A 55 -17.89 -34.41 32.82
CA GLU A 55 -17.87 -33.01 32.43
C GLU A 55 -17.32 -32.15 33.58
N ASN A 56 -16.10 -31.63 33.43
CA ASN A 56 -15.58 -30.57 34.29
C ASN A 56 -16.22 -29.22 33.92
N SER A 57 -17.41 -28.94 34.45
CA SER A 57 -18.01 -27.60 34.39
C SER A 57 -17.41 -26.71 35.49
N LEU A 58 -16.60 -25.72 35.10
CA LEU A 58 -16.14 -24.63 35.96
C LEU A 58 -17.34 -23.78 36.39
N LYS A 59 -17.75 -23.90 37.66
CA LYS A 59 -18.82 -23.10 38.27
C LYS A 59 -18.22 -21.80 38.83
N ILE A 60 -18.38 -20.70 38.10
CA ILE A 60 -18.09 -19.36 38.60
C ILE A 60 -19.32 -18.90 39.40
N SER A 61 -19.18 -18.74 40.72
CA SER A 61 -20.24 -18.19 41.56
C SER A 61 -19.82 -16.81 42.08
N ILE A 62 -20.63 -15.79 41.78
CA ILE A 62 -20.46 -14.42 42.26
C ILE A 62 -21.37 -14.27 43.48
N ARG A 63 -20.79 -14.05 44.68
CA ARG A 63 -21.52 -13.65 45.88
C ARG A 63 -21.43 -12.13 46.05
N ILE A 64 -22.58 -11.48 46.22
CA ILE A 64 -22.69 -10.07 46.57
C ILE A 64 -23.25 -10.03 47.99
N ASP A 65 -22.44 -9.62 48.96
CA ASP A 65 -22.90 -9.39 50.34
C ASP A 65 -23.28 -7.91 50.50
N PRO A 66 -24.55 -7.58 50.84
CA PRO A 66 -24.93 -6.22 51.16
C PRO A 66 -24.58 -5.91 52.62
N LYS A 67 -23.67 -4.96 52.83
CA LYS A 67 -23.36 -4.43 54.17
C LYS A 67 -24.24 -3.19 54.42
N PRO A 68 -25.12 -3.17 55.43
CA PRO A 68 -25.92 -1.98 55.73
C PRO A 68 -25.06 -0.98 56.52
N ALA A 69 -24.78 0.17 55.92
CA ALA A 69 -24.19 1.32 56.59
C ALA A 69 -25.29 2.34 56.90
N ASN A 70 -26.11 2.06 57.91
CA ASN A 70 -26.81 3.11 58.63
C ASN A 70 -25.86 3.58 59.73
N HIS A 71 -25.40 4.83 59.65
CA HIS A 71 -25.32 5.78 60.78
C HIS A 71 -24.64 7.09 60.31
N LEU A 72 -25.34 8.20 60.59
CA LEU A 72 -24.84 9.58 60.67
C LEU A 72 -24.41 10.29 59.37
N ALA A 73 -25.38 10.88 58.68
CA ALA A 73 -25.17 12.09 57.89
C ALA A 73 -26.23 13.13 58.24
N LYS A 74 -25.79 14.31 58.71
CA LYS A 74 -26.60 15.53 58.83
C LYS A 74 -27.28 15.81 57.48
N PRO A 75 -28.47 16.44 57.45
CA PRO A 75 -29.07 16.85 56.19
C PRO A 75 -28.13 17.87 55.52
N LEU A 76 -27.40 17.42 54.50
CA LEU A 76 -26.76 18.29 53.54
C LEU A 76 -27.89 19.07 52.88
N VAL A 77 -27.97 20.36 53.22
CA VAL A 77 -28.71 21.35 52.45
C VAL A 77 -28.24 21.21 51.01
N VAL A 78 -29.09 20.66 50.16
CA VAL A 78 -28.88 20.62 48.71
C VAL A 78 -28.96 22.07 48.23
N GLN A 79 -27.82 22.76 48.24
CA GLN A 79 -27.66 23.96 47.45
C GLN A 79 -27.89 23.56 45.99
N ASN A 80 -28.77 24.28 45.31
CA ASN A 80 -29.08 24.10 43.91
C ASN A 80 -27.84 24.38 43.05
N GLU A 81 -27.02 23.34 42.86
CA GLU A 81 -25.81 23.29 42.03
C GLU A 81 -26.14 23.29 40.51
N ASN A 82 -27.31 23.80 40.14
CA ASN A 82 -27.85 23.76 38.79
C ASN A 82 -27.59 25.05 38.00
N ALA A 83 -27.23 26.16 38.67
CA ALA A 83 -26.95 27.43 38.00
C ALA A 83 -25.60 27.43 37.24
N ASP A 84 -24.58 26.74 37.78
CA ASP A 84 -23.22 26.72 37.21
C ASP A 84 -22.97 25.63 36.16
N LYS A 85 -23.90 24.68 35.98
CA LYS A 85 -23.78 23.58 34.99
C LYS A 85 -24.34 23.95 33.60
N ALA A 86 -25.10 25.04 33.51
CA ALA A 86 -25.67 25.53 32.24
C ALA A 86 -24.63 25.78 31.12
N PRO A 87 -23.45 26.41 31.37
CA PRO A 87 -22.44 26.57 30.32
C PRO A 87 -21.78 25.24 29.91
N LEU A 88 -21.60 24.31 30.86
CA LEU A 88 -21.01 23.00 30.60
C LEU A 88 -21.93 22.09 29.78
N LEU A 89 -23.25 22.13 30.04
CA LEU A 89 -24.24 21.40 29.26
C LEU A 89 -24.32 21.93 27.83
N LYS A 90 -24.31 23.26 27.64
CA LYS A 90 -24.26 23.86 26.30
C LYS A 90 -22.98 23.50 25.55
N ALA A 91 -21.83 23.50 26.21
CA ALA A 91 -20.56 23.09 25.60
C ALA A 91 -20.58 21.61 25.17
N ARG A 92 -21.16 20.72 25.99
CA ARG A 92 -21.34 19.31 25.66
C ARG A 92 -22.22 19.13 24.43
N ASP A 93 -23.35 19.82 24.36
CA ASP A 93 -24.29 19.69 23.24
C ASP A 93 -23.68 20.21 21.92
N VAL A 94 -22.92 21.31 21.98
CA VAL A 94 -22.15 21.82 20.84
C VAL A 94 -21.08 20.81 20.40
N PHE A 95 -20.36 20.20 21.34
CA PHE A 95 -19.34 19.20 21.04
C PHE A 95 -19.95 17.93 20.39
N VAL A 96 -21.07 17.44 20.92
CA VAL A 96 -21.81 16.31 20.32
C VAL A 96 -22.31 16.66 18.92
N ALA A 97 -22.81 17.88 18.70
CA ALA A 97 -23.22 18.34 17.37
C ALA A 97 -22.03 18.36 16.38
N LEU A 98 -20.86 18.84 16.80
CA LEU A 98 -19.65 18.82 15.98
C LEU A 98 -19.21 17.39 15.64
N LEU A 99 -19.26 16.46 16.59
CA LEU A 99 -18.97 15.05 16.36
C LEU A 99 -19.94 14.41 15.37
N ARG A 100 -21.24 14.73 15.44
CA ARG A 100 -22.25 14.27 14.47
C ARG A 100 -21.96 14.79 13.07
N VAL A 101 -21.59 16.06 12.93
CA VAL A 101 -21.23 16.64 11.62
C VAL A 101 -19.98 15.97 11.07
N LEU A 102 -18.94 15.80 11.89
CA LEU A 102 -17.72 15.10 11.49
C LEU A 102 -18.03 13.67 11.04
N TRP A 103 -18.80 12.94 11.84
CA TRP A 103 -19.24 11.58 11.51
C TRP A 103 -20.04 11.55 10.20
N LEU A 104 -20.98 12.47 9.99
CA LEU A 104 -21.79 12.50 8.78
C LEU A 104 -20.91 12.71 7.54
N VAL A 105 -19.95 13.62 7.61
CA VAL A 105 -18.99 13.86 6.53
C VAL A 105 -18.16 12.60 6.26
N THR A 106 -17.54 12.01 7.27
CA THR A 106 -16.72 10.79 7.09
C THR A 106 -17.56 9.59 6.66
N GLY A 107 -18.80 9.49 7.15
CA GLY A 107 -19.75 8.43 6.82
C GLY A 107 -20.18 8.49 5.36
N VAL A 108 -20.47 9.69 4.83
CA VAL A 108 -20.75 9.88 3.40
C VAL A 108 -19.58 9.41 2.54
N PHE A 109 -18.33 9.71 2.94
CA PHE A 109 -17.15 9.21 2.22
C PHE A 109 -17.01 7.69 2.27
N LEU A 110 -17.24 7.05 3.41
CA LEU A 110 -17.19 5.60 3.55
C LEU A 110 -18.31 4.90 2.76
N VAL A 111 -19.53 5.46 2.76
CA VAL A 111 -20.64 4.95 1.93
C VAL A 111 -20.32 5.10 0.44
N ALA A 112 -19.76 6.25 0.02
CA ALA A 112 -19.31 6.45 -1.35
C ALA A 112 -18.20 5.46 -1.75
N HIS A 113 -17.29 5.14 -0.83
CA HIS A 113 -16.27 4.10 -1.03
C HIS A 113 -16.91 2.72 -1.24
N ILE A 114 -17.84 2.32 -0.37
CA ILE A 114 -18.59 1.06 -0.51
C ILE A 114 -19.32 1.00 -1.86
N ALA A 115 -19.99 2.08 -2.25
CA ALA A 115 -20.69 2.17 -3.54
C ALA A 115 -19.73 2.07 -4.73
N ARG A 116 -18.55 2.70 -4.64
CA ARG A 116 -17.48 2.58 -5.65
C ARG A 116 -17.01 1.14 -5.80
N GLU A 117 -16.76 0.42 -4.70
CA GLU A 117 -16.34 -0.98 -4.74
C GLU A 117 -17.42 -1.89 -5.34
N TRP A 118 -18.69 -1.62 -5.05
CA TRP A 118 -19.81 -2.29 -5.71
C TRP A 118 -19.81 -2.06 -7.22
N LEU A 119 -19.65 -0.80 -7.64
CA LEU A 119 -19.58 -0.45 -9.04
C LEU A 119 -18.41 -1.16 -9.74
N ARG A 120 -17.24 -1.27 -9.10
CA ARG A 120 -16.10 -2.04 -9.65
C ARG A 120 -16.46 -3.50 -9.86
N VAL A 121 -17.02 -4.17 -8.86
CA VAL A 121 -17.44 -5.58 -8.96
C VAL A 121 -18.46 -5.77 -10.09
N ILE A 122 -19.44 -4.88 -10.19
CA ILE A 122 -20.46 -4.91 -11.25
C ILE A 122 -19.82 -4.68 -12.63
N LEU A 123 -18.99 -3.64 -12.76
CA LEU A 123 -18.33 -3.30 -14.02
C LEU A 123 -17.42 -4.42 -14.51
N VAL A 124 -16.67 -5.08 -13.63
CA VAL A 124 -15.81 -6.20 -14.00
C VAL A 124 -16.63 -7.42 -14.42
N ARG A 125 -17.80 -7.65 -13.82
CA ARG A 125 -18.72 -8.70 -14.27
C ARG A 125 -19.40 -8.38 -15.60
N LEU A 126 -19.70 -7.11 -15.86
CA LEU A 126 -20.41 -6.65 -17.06
C LEU A 126 -19.47 -6.43 -18.26
N ARG A 127 -18.27 -5.90 -18.01
CA ARG A 127 -17.28 -5.64 -19.06
C ARG A 127 -16.42 -6.88 -19.22
N ARG A 128 -16.52 -7.52 -20.39
CA ARG A 128 -15.48 -8.44 -20.88
C ARG A 128 -14.14 -7.69 -20.86
N GLU A 129 -13.10 -8.37 -20.39
CA GLU A 129 -11.74 -7.85 -20.21
C GLU A 129 -11.34 -6.89 -21.34
N HIS A 130 -10.80 -5.71 -21.00
CA HIS A 130 -10.21 -4.83 -22.01
C HIS A 130 -8.94 -5.50 -22.53
N LYS A 131 -9.07 -6.34 -23.54
CA LYS A 131 -7.90 -6.76 -24.31
C LYS A 131 -7.30 -5.51 -24.93
N PRO A 132 -5.98 -5.29 -24.81
CA PRO A 132 -5.34 -4.19 -25.51
C PRO A 132 -5.68 -4.30 -26.99
N LEU A 133 -6.16 -3.20 -27.58
CA LEU A 133 -6.35 -3.11 -29.02
C LEU A 133 -4.96 -3.21 -29.63
N VAL A 134 -4.61 -4.39 -30.14
CA VAL A 134 -3.38 -4.56 -30.91
C VAL A 134 -3.64 -3.96 -32.27
N MET A 135 -3.04 -2.81 -32.52
CA MET A 135 -3.02 -2.24 -33.86
C MET A 135 -1.99 -3.01 -34.69
N GLU A 136 -2.41 -3.55 -35.84
CA GLU A 136 -1.48 -4.20 -36.75
C GLU A 136 -0.59 -3.16 -37.48
N HIS A 137 -1.19 -2.02 -37.84
CA HIS A 137 -0.57 -0.96 -38.61
C HIS A 137 -0.66 0.38 -37.87
N ALA A 138 0.48 0.97 -37.56
CA ALA A 138 0.62 2.30 -36.98
C ALA A 138 1.99 2.90 -37.33
N ASN A 139 2.13 4.22 -37.21
CA ASN A 139 3.44 4.89 -37.27
C ASN A 139 4.19 4.63 -35.96
N TRP A 140 4.79 3.44 -35.87
CA TRP A 140 5.46 2.98 -34.66
C TRP A 140 6.61 3.91 -34.24
N PRO A 141 6.64 4.41 -32.99
CA PRO A 141 7.73 5.28 -32.54
C PRO A 141 9.08 4.56 -32.47
N VAL A 142 10.17 5.32 -32.37
CA VAL A 142 11.47 4.73 -31.98
C VAL A 142 11.43 4.47 -30.47
N ILE A 143 11.82 3.25 -30.09
CA ILE A 143 11.75 2.76 -28.70
C ILE A 143 13.13 2.33 -28.21
N THR A 144 13.35 2.53 -26.91
CA THR A 144 14.48 1.94 -26.18
C THR A 144 13.96 0.91 -25.19
N ILE A 145 14.53 -0.28 -25.18
CA ILE A 145 14.25 -1.32 -24.19
C ILE A 145 15.33 -1.24 -23.10
N LEU A 146 14.93 -0.90 -21.88
CA LEU A 146 15.75 -0.97 -20.67
C LEU A 146 15.72 -2.40 -20.12
N VAL A 147 16.87 -3.06 -20.12
CA VAL A 147 17.06 -4.38 -19.50
C VAL A 147 17.59 -4.17 -18.09
N THR A 148 16.80 -4.50 -17.06
CA THR A 148 17.19 -4.31 -15.66
C THR A 148 18.00 -5.50 -15.11
N PRO A 149 18.97 -5.29 -14.21
CA PRO A 149 19.84 -6.34 -13.68
C PRO A 149 19.22 -7.03 -12.46
N LYS A 150 17.96 -7.46 -12.61
CA LYS A 150 17.23 -8.22 -11.60
C LYS A 150 17.25 -9.70 -11.93
N GLY A 151 17.36 -10.53 -10.89
CA GLY A 151 17.45 -11.98 -10.99
C GLY A 151 18.90 -12.49 -10.98
N ASP A 152 19.06 -13.77 -11.31
CA ASP A 152 20.35 -14.44 -11.41
C ASP A 152 21.10 -14.09 -12.70
N ALA A 153 22.43 -14.05 -12.65
CA ALA A 153 23.30 -13.70 -13.77
C ALA A 153 23.07 -14.61 -14.99
N ALA A 154 22.91 -15.93 -14.77
CA ALA A 154 22.66 -16.87 -15.85
C ALA A 154 21.31 -16.61 -16.56
N THR A 155 20.29 -16.19 -15.80
CA THR A 155 18.98 -15.81 -16.36
C THR A 155 19.11 -14.53 -17.19
N GLN A 156 19.89 -13.56 -16.72
CA GLN A 156 20.15 -12.33 -17.47
C GLN A 156 20.93 -12.60 -18.76
N GLU A 157 21.94 -13.47 -18.73
CA GLU A 157 22.68 -13.90 -19.92
C GLU A 157 21.77 -14.54 -20.96
N HIS A 158 20.97 -15.51 -20.53
CA HIS A 158 20.03 -16.19 -21.41
C HIS A 158 19.04 -15.19 -22.06
N ARG A 159 18.53 -14.25 -21.27
CA ARG A 159 17.65 -13.18 -21.77
C ARG A 159 18.34 -12.33 -22.84
N LEU A 160 19.58 -11.92 -22.62
CA LEU A 160 20.35 -11.13 -23.60
C LEU A 160 20.59 -11.94 -24.89
N ASP A 161 20.83 -13.24 -24.76
CA ASP A 161 20.99 -14.14 -25.91
C ASP A 161 19.70 -14.27 -26.72
N VAL A 162 18.54 -14.38 -26.06
CA VAL A 162 17.22 -14.40 -26.73
C VAL A 162 16.94 -13.08 -27.47
N LEU A 163 17.28 -11.94 -26.88
CA LEU A 163 17.03 -10.61 -27.46
C LEU A 163 17.79 -10.38 -28.78
N LYS A 164 18.88 -11.09 -29.04
CA LYS A 164 19.62 -11.02 -30.33
C LYS A 164 18.73 -11.38 -31.53
N SER A 165 17.81 -12.32 -31.34
CA SER A 165 16.91 -12.77 -32.40
C SER A 165 15.78 -11.79 -32.71
N LEU A 166 15.65 -10.71 -31.93
CA LEU A 166 14.54 -9.75 -31.98
C LEU A 166 13.19 -10.49 -32.12
N PRO A 167 12.75 -11.25 -31.11
CA PRO A 167 11.58 -12.12 -31.20
C PRO A 167 10.24 -11.35 -31.29
N PHE A 168 10.28 -10.05 -31.53
CA PHE A 168 9.15 -9.15 -31.46
C PHE A 168 8.61 -8.84 -32.85
N ASP A 169 7.29 -8.75 -32.95
CA ASP A 169 6.61 -8.17 -34.10
C ASP A 169 6.64 -6.64 -33.97
N TYR A 170 7.80 -6.03 -34.26
CA TYR A 170 8.02 -4.59 -34.24
C TYR A 170 9.12 -4.23 -35.26
N PRO A 171 9.07 -3.06 -35.94
CA PRO A 171 10.09 -2.70 -36.91
C PRO A 171 11.50 -2.69 -36.27
N PRO A 172 12.42 -3.59 -36.68
CA PRO A 172 13.65 -3.85 -35.94
C PRO A 172 14.55 -2.61 -35.87
N GLU A 173 14.57 -1.79 -36.92
CA GLU A 173 15.31 -0.53 -37.02
C GLU A 173 14.88 0.54 -36.02
N ARG A 174 13.71 0.38 -35.41
CA ARG A 174 13.18 1.30 -34.40
C ARG A 174 13.44 0.83 -32.97
N ILE A 175 14.14 -0.29 -32.79
CA ILE A 175 14.44 -0.89 -31.49
C ILE A 175 15.88 -0.59 -31.11
N HIS A 176 16.05 0.05 -29.96
CA HIS A 176 17.33 0.24 -29.28
C HIS A 176 17.29 -0.40 -27.89
N PHE A 177 18.46 -0.64 -27.31
CA PHE A 177 18.63 -1.25 -26.01
C PHE A 177 19.50 -0.39 -25.10
N VAL A 178 19.09 -0.28 -23.84
CA VAL A 178 19.93 0.18 -22.74
C VAL A 178 20.01 -0.97 -21.74
N VAL A 179 21.19 -1.59 -21.62
CA VAL A 179 21.39 -2.76 -20.77
C VAL A 179 22.11 -2.35 -19.49
N ALA A 180 21.42 -2.48 -18.37
CA ALA A 180 21.99 -2.32 -17.05
C ALA A 180 22.61 -3.65 -16.58
N TYR A 181 23.84 -3.62 -16.07
CA TYR A 181 24.54 -4.81 -15.59
C TYR A 181 25.44 -4.48 -14.40
N ARG A 182 25.63 -5.44 -13.51
CA ARG A 182 26.58 -5.33 -12.41
C ARG A 182 28.00 -5.61 -12.92
N VAL A 183 28.97 -4.84 -12.44
CA VAL A 183 30.36 -4.92 -12.93
C VAL A 183 30.97 -6.29 -12.64
N GLU A 184 30.57 -6.94 -11.53
CA GLU A 184 31.02 -8.28 -11.12
C GLU A 184 30.58 -9.43 -12.05
N ASP A 185 29.51 -9.26 -12.83
CA ASP A 185 28.91 -10.33 -13.64
C ASP A 185 29.60 -10.45 -15.02
N TRP A 186 30.71 -11.20 -15.06
CA TRP A 186 31.50 -11.39 -16.29
C TRP A 186 30.71 -12.03 -17.43
N GLY A 187 29.91 -13.07 -17.17
CA GLY A 187 29.16 -13.73 -18.23
C GLY A 187 28.06 -12.84 -18.83
N VAL A 188 27.44 -11.97 -18.02
CA VAL A 188 26.51 -10.93 -18.50
C VAL A 188 27.24 -9.95 -19.42
N ARG A 189 28.47 -9.55 -19.07
CA ARG A 189 29.30 -8.67 -19.91
C ARG A 189 29.62 -9.30 -21.28
N ASP A 190 29.94 -10.60 -21.29
CA ASP A 190 30.16 -11.34 -22.54
C ASP A 190 28.87 -11.46 -23.37
N ALA A 191 27.72 -11.69 -22.73
CA ALA A 191 26.42 -11.69 -23.39
C ALA A 191 26.09 -10.32 -24.00
N ILE A 192 26.38 -9.22 -23.30
CA ILE A 192 26.24 -7.85 -23.81
C ILE A 192 27.14 -7.62 -25.04
N HIS A 193 28.40 -8.06 -25.00
CA HIS A 193 29.30 -7.93 -26.15
C HIS A 193 28.78 -8.70 -27.36
N ARG A 194 28.29 -9.93 -27.15
CA ARG A 194 27.66 -10.72 -28.22
C ARG A 194 26.40 -10.04 -28.75
N LEU A 195 25.60 -9.39 -27.90
CA LEU A 195 24.42 -8.62 -28.32
C LEU A 195 24.82 -7.37 -29.13
N GLY A 196 25.83 -6.62 -28.69
CA GLY A 196 26.34 -5.45 -29.39
C GLY A 196 26.94 -5.78 -30.77
N LYS A 197 27.58 -6.96 -30.91
CA LYS A 197 28.04 -7.47 -32.21
C LYS A 197 26.89 -7.81 -33.16
N ALA A 198 25.81 -8.40 -32.64
CA ALA A 198 24.64 -8.74 -33.45
C ALA A 198 23.82 -7.51 -33.85
N LEU A 199 23.82 -6.47 -33.02
CA LEU A 199 23.02 -5.25 -33.18
C LEU A 199 23.90 -4.00 -33.02
N PRO A 200 24.77 -3.69 -34.00
CA PRO A 200 25.68 -2.55 -33.92
C PRO A 200 24.90 -1.24 -33.81
N GLU A 201 25.44 -0.28 -33.05
CA GLU A 201 24.88 1.07 -32.80
C GLU A 201 23.51 1.11 -32.08
N ARG A 202 22.91 -0.05 -31.78
CA ARG A 202 21.60 -0.16 -31.11
C ARG A 202 21.69 -0.47 -29.63
N VAL A 203 22.84 -0.91 -29.15
CA VAL A 203 23.04 -1.34 -27.76
C VAL A 203 23.90 -0.32 -27.03
N GLN A 204 23.34 0.27 -25.99
CA GLN A 204 24.07 1.05 -25.00
C GLN A 204 24.09 0.28 -23.68
N THR A 205 25.18 0.40 -22.95
CA THR A 205 25.38 -0.32 -21.69
C THR A 205 25.36 0.66 -20.53
N MET A 206 25.08 0.18 -19.32
CA MET A 206 25.13 0.93 -18.08
C MET A 206 25.68 0.01 -16.99
N ALA A 207 26.90 0.28 -16.56
CA ALA A 207 27.55 -0.43 -15.47
C ALA A 207 27.01 0.09 -14.13
N ILE A 208 26.75 -0.85 -13.22
CA ILE A 208 26.37 -0.61 -11.82
C ILE A 208 27.52 -1.06 -10.94
N GLU A 209 28.06 -0.14 -10.14
CA GLU A 209 29.16 -0.43 -9.23
C GLU A 209 28.67 -1.21 -7.99
N PRO A 210 29.52 -2.03 -7.34
CA PRO A 210 29.13 -2.90 -6.22
C PRO A 210 28.63 -2.14 -4.98
N GLU A 211 29.10 -0.90 -4.79
CA GLU A 211 28.70 -0.04 -3.67
C GLU A 211 27.35 0.65 -3.89
N GLU A 212 26.81 0.60 -5.11
CA GLU A 212 25.48 1.13 -5.41
C GLU A 212 24.43 0.02 -5.24
N ASP A 213 23.40 0.27 -4.42
CA ASP A 213 22.16 -0.54 -4.34
C ASP A 213 21.32 -0.48 -5.66
N ALA A 214 21.96 -0.28 -6.80
CA ALA A 214 21.40 0.17 -8.07
C ALA A 214 20.64 -0.90 -8.88
N ALA A 215 20.17 -1.97 -8.24
CA ALA A 215 19.17 -2.85 -8.86
C ALA A 215 17.75 -2.23 -8.91
N ASP A 216 17.54 -1.13 -8.19
CA ASP A 216 16.25 -0.45 -8.11
C ASP A 216 15.93 0.34 -9.40
N LEU A 217 14.74 0.12 -9.95
CA LEU A 217 14.30 0.74 -11.21
C LEU A 217 14.39 2.27 -11.14
N ALA A 218 13.99 2.87 -10.03
CA ALA A 218 14.00 4.33 -9.90
C ALA A 218 15.39 4.95 -9.91
N ALA A 219 16.43 4.22 -9.46
CA ALA A 219 17.81 4.68 -9.57
C ALA A 219 18.34 4.59 -11.01
N LEU A 220 17.87 3.60 -11.77
CA LEU A 220 18.27 3.37 -13.15
C LEU A 220 17.59 4.32 -14.14
N LEU A 221 16.36 4.75 -13.86
CA LEU A 221 15.55 5.55 -14.80
C LEU A 221 16.22 6.86 -15.27
N PRO A 222 16.83 7.71 -14.42
CA PRO A 222 17.48 8.94 -14.87
C PRO A 222 18.57 8.68 -15.93
N THR A 223 19.48 7.75 -15.65
CA THR A 223 20.59 7.40 -16.55
C THR A 223 20.07 6.67 -17.79
N ALA A 224 19.11 5.77 -17.64
CA ALA A 224 18.48 5.07 -18.76
C ALA A 224 17.76 6.05 -19.70
N VAL A 225 17.07 7.06 -19.19
CA VAL A 225 16.39 8.07 -20.00
C VAL A 225 17.38 9.00 -20.72
N ALA A 226 18.51 9.32 -20.08
CA ALA A 226 19.58 10.09 -20.70
C ALA A 226 20.18 9.33 -21.89
N ARG A 227 20.46 8.03 -21.71
CA ARG A 227 21.04 7.12 -22.72
C ARG A 227 20.04 6.67 -23.79
N SER A 228 18.75 6.62 -23.46
CA SER A 228 17.70 6.19 -24.40
C SER A 228 17.62 7.04 -25.67
N THR A 229 17.34 6.36 -26.78
CA THR A 229 16.99 6.95 -28.08
C THR A 229 15.49 6.80 -28.34
N GLY A 230 14.93 7.69 -29.16
CA GLY A 230 13.50 7.68 -29.48
C GLY A 230 12.61 8.32 -28.43
N SER A 231 11.31 8.03 -28.52
CA SER A 231 10.24 8.71 -27.78
C SER A 231 9.69 7.92 -26.60
N ALA A 232 9.91 6.61 -26.56
CA ALA A 232 9.44 5.74 -25.47
C ALA A 232 10.56 4.84 -24.93
N LEU A 233 10.55 4.66 -23.61
CA LEU A 233 11.40 3.74 -22.87
C LEU A 233 10.53 2.59 -22.36
N ILE A 234 10.88 1.36 -22.70
CA ILE A 234 10.17 0.14 -22.30
C ILE A 234 11.03 -0.57 -21.26
N VAL A 235 10.45 -0.93 -20.13
CA VAL A 235 11.16 -1.61 -19.04
C VAL A 235 10.91 -3.11 -19.20
N LEU A 236 11.99 -3.87 -19.40
CA LEU A 236 11.97 -5.32 -19.46
C LEU A 236 12.42 -5.90 -18.12
N ASP A 237 11.45 -6.42 -17.37
CA ASP A 237 11.68 -7.09 -16.09
C ASP A 237 12.23 -8.52 -16.28
N GLN A 238 12.56 -9.18 -15.17
CA GLN A 238 13.28 -10.45 -15.04
C GLN A 238 12.65 -11.68 -15.75
N ASN A 239 11.42 -11.61 -16.25
CA ASN A 239 10.71 -12.78 -16.77
C ASN A 239 10.50 -12.74 -18.29
N LEU A 240 11.12 -13.70 -19.00
CA LEU A 240 10.73 -14.19 -20.32
C LEU A 240 10.11 -15.59 -20.12
N PRO A 241 9.10 -15.99 -20.92
CA PRO A 241 8.88 -15.60 -22.31
C PRO A 241 7.99 -14.38 -22.51
N VAL A 242 8.39 -13.53 -23.44
CA VAL A 242 7.68 -12.34 -23.87
C VAL A 242 6.98 -12.66 -25.19
N PRO A 243 5.64 -12.53 -25.29
CA PRO A 243 4.92 -12.78 -26.54
C PRO A 243 5.42 -11.91 -27.70
N ARG A 244 5.34 -12.39 -28.94
CA ARG A 244 5.76 -11.63 -30.13
C ARG A 244 5.14 -10.23 -30.21
N VAL A 245 3.88 -10.10 -29.79
CA VAL A 245 3.07 -8.86 -29.87
C VAL A 245 3.34 -7.91 -28.69
N TRP A 246 4.14 -8.33 -27.69
CA TRP A 246 4.30 -7.61 -26.42
C TRP A 246 4.79 -6.16 -26.57
N LEU A 247 5.67 -5.89 -27.53
CA LEU A 247 6.15 -4.52 -27.80
C LEU A 247 5.04 -3.64 -28.36
N LYS A 248 4.28 -4.13 -29.33
CA LYS A 248 3.13 -3.39 -29.88
C LYS A 248 2.11 -3.10 -28.78
N GLU A 249 1.75 -4.09 -27.97
CA GLU A 249 0.87 -3.86 -26.81
C GLU A 249 1.39 -2.80 -25.83
N ALA A 250 2.70 -2.83 -25.53
CA ALA A 250 3.30 -1.87 -24.60
C ALA A 250 3.27 -0.44 -25.13
N VAL A 251 3.40 -0.29 -26.46
CA VAL A 251 3.57 1.00 -27.13
C VAL A 251 2.25 1.58 -27.62
N THR A 252 1.26 0.78 -27.97
CA THR A 252 -0.03 1.27 -28.49
C THR A 252 -0.67 2.35 -27.62
N PRO A 253 -0.74 2.22 -26.28
CA PRO A 253 -1.31 3.28 -25.45
C PRO A 253 -0.50 4.59 -25.48
N LEU A 254 0.81 4.51 -25.74
CA LEU A 254 1.68 5.68 -25.85
C LEU A 254 1.48 6.45 -27.16
N LEU A 255 0.69 5.94 -28.11
CA LEU A 255 0.32 6.70 -29.31
C LEU A 255 -0.61 7.87 -28.97
N ASP A 256 -1.40 7.76 -27.89
CA ASP A 256 -2.18 8.89 -27.38
C ASP A 256 -1.24 9.92 -26.72
N PRO A 257 -1.21 11.18 -27.19
CA PRO A 257 -0.38 12.24 -26.60
C PRO A 257 -0.64 12.52 -25.12
N ALA A 258 -1.80 12.13 -24.58
CA ALA A 258 -2.15 12.26 -23.17
C ALA A 258 -1.43 11.27 -22.24
N VAL A 259 -0.99 10.12 -22.78
CA VAL A 259 -0.46 9.01 -21.97
C VAL A 259 1.03 9.17 -21.74
N GLY A 260 1.41 9.28 -20.47
CA GLY A 260 2.79 9.41 -20.02
C GLY A 260 3.44 8.08 -19.66
N ALA A 261 2.67 7.13 -19.13
CA ALA A 261 3.19 5.81 -18.75
C ALA A 261 2.17 4.70 -18.95
N VAL A 262 2.71 3.50 -19.17
CA VAL A 262 1.97 2.25 -19.32
C VAL A 262 2.42 1.33 -18.21
N LEU A 263 1.46 0.82 -17.45
CA LEU A 263 1.66 -0.03 -16.30
C LEU A 263 1.14 -1.43 -16.62
N ASN A 264 1.83 -2.46 -16.15
CA ASN A 264 1.31 -3.82 -16.16
C ASN A 264 0.81 -4.20 -14.78
N ARG A 265 -0.30 -4.93 -14.76
CA ARG A 265 -0.78 -5.60 -13.56
C ARG A 265 0.11 -6.81 -13.25
N ALA A 266 0.60 -6.89 -12.02
CA ALA A 266 1.31 -8.07 -11.53
C ALA A 266 0.30 -9.00 -10.84
N ILE A 267 -0.01 -10.14 -11.46
CA ILE A 267 -0.81 -11.17 -10.82
C ILE A 267 0.13 -12.03 -9.96
N PRO A 268 -0.12 -12.14 -8.64
CA PRO A 268 0.69 -13.00 -7.79
C PRO A 268 0.49 -14.48 -8.16
N GLY A 269 1.55 -15.27 -8.04
CA GLY A 269 1.51 -16.73 -8.18
C GLY A 269 0.72 -17.43 -7.07
N GLN A 270 0.70 -18.77 -7.06
CA GLN A 270 -0.06 -19.52 -6.04
C GLN A 270 0.48 -19.31 -4.62
N ALA A 271 -0.44 -19.25 -3.64
CA ALA A 271 -0.09 -19.06 -2.24
C ALA A 271 0.53 -20.31 -1.63
N HIS A 272 1.62 -20.11 -0.88
CA HIS A 272 2.23 -21.15 -0.08
C HIS A 272 1.33 -21.49 1.12
N ASN A 273 1.56 -22.65 1.74
CA ASN A 273 0.73 -23.24 2.81
C ASN A 273 0.62 -22.43 4.12
N GLN A 274 1.20 -21.23 4.23
CA GLN A 274 1.13 -20.41 5.43
C GLN A 274 -0.14 -19.54 5.45
N LEU A 275 -0.74 -19.37 6.63
CA LEU A 275 -1.96 -18.57 6.81
C LEU A 275 -1.79 -17.11 6.36
N ALA A 276 -0.67 -16.48 6.73
CA ALA A 276 -0.39 -15.09 6.42
C ALA A 276 -0.26 -14.85 4.91
N THR A 277 0.42 -15.75 4.18
CA THR A 277 0.55 -15.65 2.72
C THR A 277 -0.78 -15.85 2.02
N ARG A 278 -1.67 -16.71 2.54
CA ARG A 278 -3.03 -16.88 1.99
C ARG A 278 -3.93 -15.66 2.21
N LEU A 279 -3.81 -14.98 3.36
CA LEU A 279 -4.53 -13.72 3.61
C LEU A 279 -4.04 -12.61 2.68
N ILE A 280 -2.72 -12.46 2.53
CA ILE A 280 -2.13 -11.48 1.60
C ILE A 280 -2.58 -11.77 0.16
N ALA A 281 -2.54 -13.04 -0.27
CA ALA A 281 -3.02 -13.45 -1.59
C ALA A 281 -4.46 -13.01 -1.84
N LEU A 282 -5.36 -13.20 -0.86
CA LEU A 282 -6.76 -12.81 -0.95
C LEU A 282 -6.92 -11.30 -1.23
N ALA A 283 -6.15 -10.47 -0.53
CA ALA A 283 -6.15 -9.01 -0.71
C ALA A 283 -5.51 -8.58 -2.04
N ASP A 284 -4.44 -9.25 -2.44
CA ASP A 284 -3.72 -8.99 -3.69
C ASP A 284 -4.60 -9.29 -4.89
N HIS A 285 -5.23 -10.46 -4.93
CA HIS A 285 -6.20 -10.79 -5.97
C HIS A 285 -7.39 -9.83 -5.98
N ALA A 286 -7.84 -9.36 -4.82
CA ALA A 286 -8.93 -8.38 -4.74
C ALA A 286 -8.59 -7.01 -5.32
N ASP A 287 -7.36 -6.54 -5.15
CA ASP A 287 -6.92 -5.29 -5.77
C ASP A 287 -6.67 -5.47 -7.26
N VAL A 288 -5.92 -6.53 -7.61
CA VAL A 288 -5.52 -6.85 -8.99
C VAL A 288 -6.73 -7.10 -9.88
N LEU A 289 -7.63 -8.03 -9.54
CA LEU A 289 -8.71 -8.44 -10.43
C LEU A 289 -9.81 -7.39 -10.59
N LEU A 290 -10.10 -6.62 -9.53
CA LEU A 290 -11.14 -5.59 -9.57
C LEU A 290 -10.65 -4.25 -10.13
N ALA A 291 -9.35 -4.10 -10.38
CA ALA A 291 -8.80 -2.84 -10.83
C ALA A 291 -9.30 -2.46 -12.23
N THR A 292 -9.59 -1.16 -12.35
CA THR A 292 -9.95 -0.50 -13.60
C THR A 292 -8.82 0.44 -14.06
N GLN A 293 -8.95 1.04 -15.24
CA GLN A 293 -7.98 2.03 -15.75
C GLN A 293 -7.78 3.23 -14.79
N SER A 294 -8.84 3.63 -14.08
CA SER A 294 -8.77 4.68 -13.05
C SER A 294 -8.02 4.26 -11.80
N ASP A 295 -7.82 2.96 -11.59
CA ASP A 295 -7.12 2.39 -10.43
C ASP A 295 -5.65 2.06 -10.75
N SER A 296 -5.18 2.37 -11.95
CA SER A 296 -3.80 2.11 -12.39
C SER A 296 -2.76 2.67 -11.42
N VAL A 297 -3.00 3.87 -10.92
CA VAL A 297 -2.17 4.54 -9.92
C VAL A 297 -2.27 3.84 -8.57
N ASP A 298 -3.49 3.57 -8.10
CA ASP A 298 -3.71 2.89 -6.82
C ASP A 298 -3.03 1.52 -6.81
N LEU A 299 -3.12 0.73 -7.89
CA LEU A 299 -2.37 -0.52 -8.03
C LEU A 299 -0.85 -0.34 -8.01
N MET A 300 -0.32 0.68 -8.69
CA MET A 300 1.09 1.03 -8.59
C MET A 300 1.45 1.36 -7.15
N LEU A 301 0.55 2.04 -6.44
CA LEU A 301 0.71 2.36 -5.04
C LEU A 301 0.57 1.16 -4.10
N CYS A 302 0.16 0.01 -4.62
CA CYS A 302 0.16 -1.25 -3.87
C CYS A 302 1.42 -2.08 -4.14
N GLY A 303 2.30 -1.64 -5.04
CA GLY A 303 3.32 -2.48 -5.66
C GLY A 303 2.75 -3.50 -6.67
N LYS A 304 1.43 -3.52 -6.86
CA LYS A 304 0.70 -4.52 -7.69
C LYS A 304 0.67 -4.15 -9.18
N ALA A 305 1.26 -3.01 -9.53
CA ALA A 305 1.57 -2.67 -10.90
C ALA A 305 3.05 -2.34 -11.04
N ARG A 306 3.59 -2.61 -12.23
CA ARG A 306 4.97 -2.30 -12.63
C ARG A 306 4.95 -1.41 -13.85
N ILE A 307 5.91 -0.49 -13.98
CA ILE A 307 6.07 0.31 -15.19
C ILE A 307 6.47 -0.64 -16.33
N ARG A 308 5.67 -0.71 -17.38
CA ARG A 308 5.98 -1.43 -18.62
C ARG A 308 6.65 -0.50 -19.62
N ALA A 309 6.09 0.70 -19.80
CA ALA A 309 6.62 1.67 -20.74
C ALA A 309 6.40 3.10 -20.25
N LEU A 310 7.25 4.01 -20.71
CA LEU A 310 7.31 5.39 -20.27
C LEU A 310 7.59 6.29 -21.46
N ARG A 311 6.83 7.37 -21.58
CA ARG A 311 7.10 8.42 -22.56
C ARG A 311 8.29 9.25 -22.10
N ARG A 312 9.32 9.32 -22.94
CA ARG A 312 10.57 10.02 -22.62
C ARG A 312 10.35 11.51 -22.36
N SER A 313 9.53 12.17 -23.18
CA SER A 313 9.20 13.59 -22.99
C SER A 313 8.38 13.87 -21.73
N ALA A 314 7.60 12.89 -21.27
CA ALA A 314 6.88 13.01 -20.01
C ALA A 314 7.85 12.93 -18.82
N TYR A 315 8.77 11.96 -18.83
CA TYR A 315 9.77 11.82 -17.77
C TYR A 315 10.71 13.03 -17.66
N LYS A 316 11.16 13.58 -18.80
CA LYS A 316 12.05 14.77 -18.81
C LYS A 316 11.43 16.02 -18.18
N ARG A 317 10.10 16.09 -18.08
CA ARG A 317 9.38 17.20 -17.42
C ARG A 317 9.25 17.00 -15.92
N ILE A 318 9.61 15.84 -15.39
CA ILE A 318 9.58 15.59 -13.97
C ILE A 318 10.88 16.08 -13.36
N GLU A 319 10.79 17.01 -12.42
CA GLU A 319 11.91 17.38 -11.55
C GLU A 319 12.07 16.30 -10.46
N VAL A 320 12.74 15.20 -10.81
CA VAL A 320 12.97 14.12 -9.86
C VAL A 320 14.11 14.50 -8.92
N HIS A 321 13.79 14.77 -7.66
CA HIS A 321 14.78 15.07 -6.62
C HIS A 321 15.23 13.76 -5.94
N GLY A 322 16.54 13.50 -5.93
CA GLY A 322 17.15 12.29 -5.36
C GLY A 322 16.80 12.03 -3.89
N ALA A 323 16.90 10.76 -3.48
CA ALA A 323 16.57 10.17 -2.17
C ALA A 323 15.08 10.04 -1.78
N GLN A 324 14.14 10.67 -2.49
CA GLN A 324 12.69 10.47 -2.25
C GLN A 324 12.02 9.50 -3.23
N LEU A 325 12.80 8.96 -4.18
CA LEU A 325 12.33 8.01 -5.16
C LEU A 325 12.10 6.65 -4.52
N THR A 326 10.93 6.12 -4.81
CA THR A 326 10.54 4.76 -4.44
C THR A 326 11.26 3.76 -5.33
N PRO A 327 11.88 2.70 -4.80
CA PRO A 327 12.55 1.66 -5.57
C PRO A 327 11.79 1.18 -6.82
N ASP A 328 10.48 1.02 -6.68
CA ASP A 328 9.58 0.48 -7.70
C ASP A 328 9.14 1.49 -8.77
N GLY A 329 9.52 2.77 -8.63
CA GLY A 329 9.12 3.85 -9.56
C GLY A 329 7.72 4.43 -9.33
N ALA A 330 7.02 4.06 -8.25
CA ALA A 330 5.68 4.60 -7.94
C ALA A 330 5.65 6.13 -7.78
N SER A 331 6.66 6.71 -7.14
CA SER A 331 6.85 8.17 -7.04
C SER A 331 6.95 8.88 -8.41
N VAL A 332 7.60 8.24 -9.40
CA VAL A 332 7.67 8.77 -10.77
C VAL A 332 6.27 8.86 -11.38
N VAL A 333 5.45 7.84 -11.16
CA VAL A 333 4.06 7.81 -11.66
C VAL A 333 3.20 8.90 -11.01
N LEU A 334 3.33 9.12 -9.70
CA LEU A 334 2.62 10.20 -9.01
C LEU A 334 3.00 11.57 -9.56
N GLU A 335 4.28 11.81 -9.80
CA GLU A 335 4.75 13.08 -10.37
C GLU A 335 4.34 13.26 -11.85
N LEU A 336 4.24 12.18 -12.64
CA LEU A 336 3.65 12.24 -13.98
C LEU A 336 2.21 12.76 -13.94
N ILE A 337 1.39 12.20 -13.04
CA ILE A 337 -0.01 12.60 -12.88
C ILE A 337 -0.13 14.02 -12.40
N ARG A 338 0.76 14.43 -11.49
CA ARG A 338 0.85 15.81 -11.01
C ARG A 338 1.14 16.81 -12.13
N ASN A 339 1.93 16.39 -13.12
CA ASN A 339 2.21 17.15 -14.33
C ASN A 339 1.13 16.98 -15.43
N GLY A 340 0.00 16.33 -15.12
CA GLY A 340 -1.16 16.21 -16.01
C GLY A 340 -1.11 15.04 -17.00
N TRP A 341 -0.15 14.14 -16.88
CA TRP A 341 -0.07 12.93 -17.71
C TRP A 341 -1.00 11.83 -17.21
N GLN A 342 -1.46 11.00 -18.13
CA GLN A 342 -2.30 9.83 -17.82
C GLN A 342 -1.48 8.56 -17.79
N THR A 343 -1.93 7.59 -17.00
CA THR A 343 -1.41 6.23 -17.00
C THR A 343 -2.40 5.25 -17.61
N VAL A 344 -1.91 4.24 -18.33
CA VAL A 344 -2.76 3.15 -18.84
C VAL A 344 -2.33 1.85 -18.19
N LEU A 345 -3.29 1.09 -17.67
CA LEU A 345 -3.07 -0.24 -17.11
C LEU A 345 -3.32 -1.29 -18.20
N LEU A 346 -2.29 -2.06 -18.53
CA LEU A 346 -2.39 -3.21 -19.42
C LEU A 346 -2.54 -4.52 -18.65
N ALA A 347 -2.99 -5.53 -19.39
CA ALA A 347 -3.21 -6.89 -18.92
C ALA A 347 -1.91 -7.59 -18.48
N ASP A 348 -2.11 -8.79 -17.96
CA ASP A 348 -1.36 -9.36 -16.84
C ASP A 348 0.09 -9.78 -17.15
N ILE A 349 0.98 -9.50 -16.20
CA ILE A 349 2.21 -10.27 -16.02
C ILE A 349 1.96 -11.24 -14.88
N HIS A 350 2.05 -12.54 -15.17
CA HIS A 350 2.16 -13.55 -14.13
C HIS A 350 3.54 -13.43 -13.48
N SER A 351 3.57 -13.04 -12.22
CA SER A 351 4.83 -13.06 -11.46
C SER A 351 5.07 -14.48 -10.94
N PRO A 352 6.25 -15.09 -11.20
CA PRO A 352 6.63 -16.34 -10.58
C PRO A 352 6.93 -16.17 -9.08
N GLU A 353 7.12 -14.93 -8.62
CA GLU A 353 7.29 -14.67 -7.19
C GLU A 353 6.01 -15.02 -6.43
N PRO A 354 6.10 -15.90 -5.43
CA PRO A 354 4.94 -16.37 -4.69
C PRO A 354 4.51 -15.30 -3.70
N HIS A 355 3.63 -14.43 -4.17
CA HIS A 355 3.17 -13.24 -3.45
C HIS A 355 4.30 -12.25 -3.21
N MET A 356 3.93 -10.97 -3.11
CA MET A 356 4.89 -9.97 -2.66
C MET A 356 5.30 -10.35 -1.24
N SER A 357 6.58 -10.69 -1.04
CA SER A 357 7.12 -10.96 0.30
C SER A 357 6.86 -9.76 1.21
N ARG A 358 6.91 -9.92 2.54
CA ARG A 358 6.81 -8.79 3.49
C ARG A 358 7.78 -7.64 3.14
N ASP A 359 8.91 -7.96 2.52
CA ASP A 359 9.94 -7.01 2.08
C ASP A 359 9.69 -6.43 0.67
N THR A 360 8.84 -7.10 -0.14
CA THR A 360 8.39 -6.65 -1.47
C THR A 360 7.05 -5.89 -1.41
N ILE A 361 6.28 -6.01 -0.32
CA ILE A 361 5.22 -5.05 0.05
C ILE A 361 5.90 -3.76 0.54
N ARG A 362 6.67 -3.14 -0.36
CA ARG A 362 7.14 -1.74 -0.29
C ARG A 362 5.99 -0.81 -0.69
N SER A 363 4.79 -1.12 -0.18
CA SER A 363 3.60 -0.40 -0.57
C SER A 363 3.67 1.03 -0.02
N PRO A 364 3.33 2.04 -0.82
CA PRO A 364 2.85 3.34 -0.35
C PRO A 364 1.92 3.34 0.85
N ARG A 365 1.27 2.21 1.16
CA ARG A 365 0.38 2.03 2.30
C ARG A 365 1.13 1.96 3.64
N LEU A 366 2.47 1.85 3.62
CA LEU A 366 3.36 1.95 4.80
C LEU A 366 4.53 2.94 4.61
N HIS A 367 4.73 3.48 3.40
CA HIS A 367 5.77 4.50 3.17
C HIS A 367 5.17 5.90 3.25
N PRO A 368 5.34 6.64 4.37
CA PRO A 368 4.68 7.92 4.60
C PRO A 368 4.97 8.95 3.52
N SER A 369 6.15 8.90 2.87
CA SER A 369 6.48 9.80 1.77
C SER A 369 5.55 9.65 0.56
N ILE A 370 5.08 8.44 0.26
CA ILE A 370 4.27 8.17 -0.92
C ILE A 370 2.81 8.48 -0.64
N THR A 371 2.31 8.17 0.57
CA THR A 371 1.03 8.67 1.06
C THR A 371 0.99 10.19 1.00
N LEU A 372 2.06 10.87 1.45
CA LEU A 372 2.15 12.33 1.37
C LEU A 372 2.17 12.84 -0.09
N GLN A 373 2.89 12.19 -1.00
CA GLN A 373 2.87 12.53 -2.42
C GLN A 373 1.47 12.34 -3.04
N ALA A 374 0.77 11.24 -2.72
CA ALA A 374 -0.59 10.99 -3.18
C ALA A 374 -1.59 12.01 -2.58
N LEU A 375 -1.44 12.38 -1.31
CA LEU A 375 -2.25 13.42 -0.68
C LEU A 375 -2.04 14.80 -1.32
N ARG A 376 -0.84 15.09 -1.83
CA ARG A 376 -0.55 16.31 -2.60
C ARG A 376 -1.26 16.36 -3.96
N LEU A 377 -1.90 15.28 -4.40
CA LEU A 377 -2.73 15.26 -5.61
C LEU A 377 -4.15 15.82 -5.40
N ALA A 378 -4.55 16.14 -4.16
CA ALA A 378 -5.83 16.77 -3.84
C ALA A 378 -6.26 17.92 -4.80
N PRO A 379 -5.39 18.90 -5.15
CA PRO A 379 -5.79 19.99 -6.05
C PRO A 379 -6.15 19.52 -7.46
N LEU A 380 -5.60 18.39 -7.95
CA LEU A 380 -5.92 17.87 -9.29
C LEU A 380 -7.36 17.39 -9.40
N ALA A 381 -7.94 16.88 -8.31
CA ALA A 381 -9.35 16.48 -8.31
C ALA A 381 -10.26 17.69 -8.62
N LEU A 382 -9.89 18.87 -8.13
CA LEU A 382 -10.65 20.12 -8.25
C LEU A 382 -10.27 20.96 -9.48
N ALA A 383 -9.03 20.84 -9.97
CA ALA A 383 -8.51 21.66 -11.05
C ALA A 383 -9.11 21.26 -12.42
N ARG A 384 -9.76 22.21 -13.10
CA ARG A 384 -10.35 22.00 -14.44
C ARG A 384 -9.35 22.11 -15.59
N SER A 385 -8.17 22.67 -15.35
CA SER A 385 -7.12 22.88 -16.36
C SER A 385 -6.43 21.59 -16.83
N TYR A 386 -6.57 20.50 -16.08
CA TYR A 386 -5.94 19.22 -16.38
C TYR A 386 -6.83 18.30 -17.21
N GLN A 387 -6.20 17.41 -17.97
CA GLN A 387 -6.91 16.37 -18.72
C GLN A 387 -7.76 15.48 -17.82
N ARG A 388 -8.94 15.07 -18.31
CA ARG A 388 -9.92 14.30 -17.52
C ARG A 388 -9.33 13.01 -16.95
N GLY A 389 -8.49 12.28 -17.69
CA GLY A 389 -7.90 11.02 -17.21
C GLY A 389 -6.97 11.23 -16.02
N ALA A 390 -6.06 12.22 -16.10
CA ALA A 390 -5.13 12.54 -15.02
C ALA A 390 -5.86 13.00 -13.76
N ARG A 391 -6.96 13.75 -13.92
CA ARG A 391 -7.82 14.19 -12.80
C ARG A 391 -8.50 13.02 -12.09
N VAL A 392 -9.08 12.10 -12.86
CA VAL A 392 -9.75 10.91 -12.31
C VAL A 392 -8.74 10.02 -11.57
N GLN A 393 -7.58 9.79 -12.18
CA GLN A 393 -6.51 8.97 -11.61
C GLN A 393 -5.87 9.61 -10.37
N GLY A 394 -5.57 10.91 -10.42
CA GLY A 394 -5.04 11.65 -9.27
C GLY A 394 -6.04 11.75 -8.13
N GLY A 395 -7.32 11.97 -8.44
CA GLY A 395 -8.40 11.97 -7.44
C GLY A 395 -8.60 10.59 -6.81
N ALA A 396 -8.52 9.51 -7.58
CA ALA A 396 -8.57 8.15 -7.06
C ALA A 396 -7.39 7.84 -6.13
N ALA A 397 -6.16 8.22 -6.53
CA ALA A 397 -4.97 8.04 -5.70
C ALA A 397 -5.04 8.85 -4.39
N PHE A 398 -5.50 10.10 -4.47
CA PHE A 398 -5.76 10.93 -3.29
C PHE A 398 -6.77 10.27 -2.34
N PHE A 399 -7.89 9.80 -2.88
CA PHE A 399 -8.95 9.20 -2.07
C PHE A 399 -8.48 7.91 -1.40
N ALA A 400 -7.76 7.04 -2.13
CA ALA A 400 -7.18 5.83 -1.59
C ALA A 400 -6.21 6.14 -0.43
N ALA A 401 -5.36 7.15 -0.58
CA ALA A 401 -4.43 7.59 0.46
C ALA A 401 -5.13 8.24 1.68
N ALA A 402 -6.24 8.93 1.48
CA ALA A 402 -7.00 9.58 2.56
C ALA A 402 -7.91 8.62 3.33
N LEU A 403 -8.26 7.47 2.74
CA LEU A 403 -9.26 6.55 3.28
C LEU A 403 -8.95 6.02 4.70
N PRO A 404 -7.72 5.60 5.04
CA PRO A 404 -7.40 5.17 6.42
C PRO A 404 -7.62 6.29 7.45
N LEU A 405 -7.31 7.54 7.09
CA LEU A 405 -7.53 8.71 7.95
C LEU A 405 -9.03 8.99 8.15
N ILE A 406 -9.81 8.91 7.06
CA ILE A 406 -11.28 9.06 7.12
C ILE A 406 -11.89 7.98 8.01
N TRP A 407 -11.44 6.73 7.86
CA TRP A 407 -11.89 5.61 8.68
C TRP A 407 -11.54 5.82 10.16
N LEU A 408 -10.32 6.25 10.46
CA LEU A 408 -9.89 6.51 11.84
C LEU A 408 -10.70 7.66 12.46
N CYS A 409 -10.89 8.76 11.75
CA CYS A 409 -11.74 9.87 12.22
C CYS A 409 -13.19 9.43 12.46
N SER A 410 -13.74 8.57 11.58
CA SER A 410 -15.07 7.99 11.75
C SER A 410 -15.14 7.12 13.01
N LEU A 411 -14.15 6.24 13.22
CA LEU A 411 -14.09 5.38 14.41
C LEU A 411 -13.94 6.19 15.71
N THR A 412 -13.07 7.20 15.72
CA THR A 412 -12.90 8.07 16.90
C THR A 412 -14.20 8.82 17.21
N SER A 413 -14.88 9.35 16.19
CA SER A 413 -16.17 10.00 16.36
C SER A 413 -17.23 9.03 16.89
N ALA A 414 -17.22 7.79 16.40
CA ALA A 414 -18.12 6.72 16.84
C ALA A 414 -17.99 6.44 18.34
N LEU A 415 -16.76 6.22 18.80
CA LEU A 415 -16.46 5.88 20.19
C LEU A 415 -16.82 7.04 21.13
N LEU A 416 -16.53 8.28 20.72
CA LEU A 416 -16.87 9.47 21.52
C LEU A 416 -18.38 9.70 21.58
N LEU A 417 -19.11 9.55 20.47
CA LEU A 417 -20.58 9.66 20.45
C LEU A 417 -21.21 8.58 21.34
N TYR A 418 -20.73 7.34 21.25
CA TYR A 418 -21.20 6.25 22.08
C TYR A 418 -20.95 6.53 23.58
N ALA A 419 -19.74 6.98 23.94
CA ALA A 419 -19.38 7.32 25.32
C ALA A 419 -20.20 8.50 25.87
N MET A 420 -20.59 9.46 25.01
CA MET A 420 -21.42 10.60 25.38
C MET A 420 -22.93 10.28 25.46
N GLY A 421 -23.33 9.02 25.25
CA GLY A 421 -24.71 8.55 25.34
C GLY A 421 -25.51 8.62 24.02
N ASP A 422 -24.87 8.99 22.91
CA ASP A 422 -25.49 9.01 21.58
C ASP A 422 -25.31 7.66 20.87
N ILE A 423 -26.06 6.68 21.37
CA ILE A 423 -25.94 5.26 20.99
C ILE A 423 -26.25 5.02 19.52
N LEU A 424 -27.22 5.75 18.95
CA LEU A 424 -27.66 5.54 17.56
C LEU A 424 -26.56 5.92 16.56
N PHE A 425 -26.06 7.15 16.65
CA PHE A 425 -25.01 7.63 15.75
C PHE A 425 -23.68 6.93 16.01
N GLY A 426 -23.33 6.71 17.29
CA GLY A 426 -22.14 5.92 17.66
C GLY A 426 -22.19 4.48 17.13
N GLY A 427 -23.33 3.80 17.29
CA GLY A 427 -23.53 2.44 16.80
C GLY A 427 -23.47 2.33 15.27
N LEU A 428 -24.13 3.23 14.54
CA LEU A 428 -24.12 3.23 13.08
C LEU A 428 -22.71 3.48 12.53
N ALA A 429 -21.95 4.36 13.18
CA ALA A 429 -20.55 4.60 12.86
C ALA A 429 -19.66 3.36 13.07
N ILE A 430 -19.83 2.64 14.18
CA ILE A 430 -19.10 1.39 14.45
C ILE A 430 -19.43 0.34 13.38
N VAL A 431 -20.71 0.17 13.04
CA VAL A 431 -21.13 -0.77 11.98
C VAL A 431 -20.47 -0.41 10.66
N LEU A 432 -20.48 0.87 10.27
CA LEU A 432 -19.88 1.31 9.02
C LEU A 432 -18.36 1.05 8.99
N CYS A 433 -17.66 1.35 10.08
CA CYS A 433 -16.24 1.02 10.22
C CYS A 433 -16.01 -0.50 10.12
N ALA A 434 -16.78 -1.31 10.85
CA ALA A 434 -16.67 -2.76 10.84
C ALA A 434 -16.88 -3.36 9.45
N THR A 435 -17.84 -2.86 8.66
CA THR A 435 -18.08 -3.33 7.29
C THR A 435 -16.91 -3.05 6.33
N THR A 436 -15.99 -2.16 6.69
CA THR A 436 -14.85 -1.76 5.87
C THR A 436 -13.48 -2.19 6.43
N SER A 437 -13.42 -3.02 7.47
CA SER A 437 -12.16 -3.41 8.14
C SER A 437 -11.49 -4.68 7.59
N PHE A 438 -11.72 -5.07 6.34
CA PHE A 438 -11.40 -6.43 5.87
C PHE A 438 -10.10 -6.58 5.05
N ASP A 439 -9.13 -5.66 5.12
CA ASP A 439 -7.86 -5.77 4.39
C ASP A 439 -6.67 -6.14 5.30
N PRO A 440 -5.98 -7.27 5.08
CA PRO A 440 -4.78 -7.64 5.83
C PRO A 440 -3.60 -6.67 5.65
N LEU A 441 -3.68 -5.72 4.70
CA LEU A 441 -2.68 -4.68 4.47
C LEU A 441 -3.02 -3.35 5.17
N GLY A 442 -4.08 -3.29 5.99
CA GLY A 442 -4.41 -2.11 6.80
C GLY A 442 -5.17 -1.00 6.06
N HIS A 443 -5.70 -1.26 4.86
CA HIS A 443 -6.58 -0.32 4.16
C HIS A 443 -8.06 -0.62 4.35
N PRO A 444 -8.94 0.39 4.53
CA PRO A 444 -10.36 0.10 4.67
C PRO A 444 -10.93 -0.48 3.35
N LYS A 445 -11.30 -1.75 3.36
CA LYS A 445 -11.90 -2.46 2.23
C LYS A 445 -13.09 -3.29 2.67
N PRO A 446 -14.21 -3.25 1.93
CA PRO A 446 -15.37 -4.02 2.29
C PRO A 446 -15.21 -5.50 1.92
N ALA A 447 -15.62 -6.38 2.84
CA ALA A 447 -15.54 -7.84 2.72
C ALA A 447 -16.05 -8.38 1.36
N PHE A 448 -17.18 -7.86 0.86
CA PHE A 448 -17.79 -8.36 -0.36
C PHE A 448 -16.89 -8.23 -1.60
N SER A 449 -16.08 -7.15 -1.67
CA SER A 449 -15.18 -6.93 -2.80
C SER A 449 -14.09 -8.01 -2.86
N ILE A 450 -13.56 -8.35 -1.69
CA ILE A 450 -12.55 -9.38 -1.51
C ILE A 450 -13.13 -10.76 -1.86
N VAL A 451 -14.33 -11.07 -1.36
CA VAL A 451 -15.03 -12.33 -1.66
C VAL A 451 -15.35 -12.45 -3.15
N ALA A 452 -15.81 -11.36 -3.78
CA ALA A 452 -16.14 -11.35 -5.21
C ALA A 452 -14.90 -11.66 -6.06
N ALA A 453 -13.77 -11.02 -5.74
CA ALA A 453 -12.51 -11.24 -6.44
C ALA A 453 -11.92 -12.63 -6.18
N ALA A 454 -11.91 -13.11 -4.93
CA ALA A 454 -11.46 -14.45 -4.59
C ALA A 454 -12.26 -15.52 -5.33
N ARG A 455 -13.58 -15.32 -5.48
CA ARG A 455 -14.44 -16.21 -6.26
C ARG A 455 -14.11 -16.18 -7.76
N MET A 456 -13.77 -15.01 -8.31
CA MET A 456 -13.31 -14.89 -9.71
C MET A 456 -11.94 -15.56 -9.92
N ALA A 457 -11.06 -15.50 -8.92
CA ALA A 457 -9.75 -16.14 -8.94
C ALA A 457 -9.79 -17.67 -8.73
N GLY A 458 -10.95 -18.24 -8.38
CA GLY A 458 -11.08 -19.66 -8.04
C GLY A 458 -10.63 -20.03 -6.62
N LEU A 459 -10.31 -19.06 -5.77
CA LEU A 459 -9.80 -19.22 -4.40
C LEU A 459 -10.94 -19.44 -3.39
N ARG A 460 -11.64 -20.58 -3.51
CA ARG A 460 -12.83 -20.86 -2.70
C ARG A 460 -12.52 -21.17 -1.24
N GLU A 461 -11.37 -21.78 -0.97
CA GLU A 461 -10.99 -22.20 0.38
C GLU A 461 -10.49 -21.01 1.22
N GLU A 462 -9.78 -20.08 0.57
CA GLU A 462 -9.23 -18.88 1.17
C GLU A 462 -10.32 -17.93 1.67
N ILE A 463 -11.52 -17.95 1.06
CA ILE A 463 -12.67 -17.15 1.52
C ILE A 463 -13.03 -17.47 2.98
N ARG A 464 -12.79 -18.71 3.44
CA ARG A 464 -13.03 -19.10 4.84
C ARG A 464 -12.10 -18.38 5.82
N LEU A 465 -11.01 -17.81 5.34
CA LEU A 465 -10.03 -17.08 6.15
C LEU A 465 -10.39 -15.60 6.34
N LEU A 466 -11.42 -15.09 5.64
CA LEU A 466 -11.81 -13.68 5.68
C LEU A 466 -12.07 -13.13 7.10
N PRO A 467 -12.67 -13.87 8.06
CA PRO A 467 -12.82 -13.37 9.43
C PRO A 467 -11.48 -13.01 10.10
N PHE A 468 -10.39 -13.71 9.75
CA PHE A 468 -9.05 -13.43 10.27
C PHE A 468 -8.41 -12.19 9.63
N ALA A 469 -8.91 -11.72 8.48
CA ALA A 469 -8.40 -10.50 7.83
C ALA A 469 -8.64 -9.25 8.69
N CYS A 470 -9.73 -9.20 9.46
CA CYS A 470 -9.99 -8.11 10.40
C CYS A 470 -8.92 -7.98 11.49
N ILE A 471 -8.39 -9.12 11.96
CA ILE A 471 -7.34 -9.14 12.98
C ILE A 471 -6.04 -8.59 12.39
N SER A 472 -5.70 -9.02 11.17
CA SER A 472 -4.55 -8.49 10.43
C SER A 472 -4.67 -6.99 10.16
N PHE A 473 -5.87 -6.50 9.83
CA PHE A 473 -6.10 -5.06 9.63
C PHE A 473 -5.74 -4.24 10.88
N VAL A 474 -6.21 -4.65 12.05
CA VAL A 474 -5.94 -3.95 13.33
C VAL A 474 -4.44 -3.98 13.65
N ASP A 475 -3.80 -5.14 13.53
CA ASP A 475 -2.36 -5.30 13.78
C ASP A 475 -1.52 -4.35 12.91
N ARG A 476 -1.83 -4.28 11.60
CA ARG A 476 -1.13 -3.39 10.67
C ARG A 476 -1.38 -1.91 10.92
N MET A 477 -2.59 -1.53 11.31
CA MET A 477 -2.90 -0.16 11.70
C MET A 477 -2.06 0.27 12.92
N VAL A 478 -1.90 -0.61 13.91
CA VAL A 478 -1.07 -0.35 15.10
C VAL A 478 0.41 -0.24 14.71
N GLU A 479 0.89 -1.12 13.84
CA GLU A 479 2.27 -1.10 13.32
C GLU A 479 2.56 0.21 12.55
N GLY A 480 1.69 0.62 11.63
CA GLY A 480 1.83 1.87 10.89
C GLY A 480 1.83 3.11 11.79
N CYS A 481 0.98 3.14 12.82
CA CYS A 481 1.02 4.20 13.84
C CYS A 481 2.37 4.22 14.57
N ARG A 482 2.91 3.06 14.93
CA ARG A 482 4.21 2.93 15.61
C ARG A 482 5.36 3.44 14.74
N ASP A 483 5.37 3.09 13.46
CA ASP A 483 6.41 3.53 12.53
C ASP A 483 6.35 5.03 12.28
N LEU A 484 5.15 5.60 12.19
CA LEU A 484 4.96 7.05 12.07
C LEU A 484 5.51 7.80 13.30
N MET A 485 5.36 7.24 14.50
CA MET A 485 5.94 7.78 15.72
C MET A 485 7.48 7.63 15.79
N ARG A 486 8.05 6.68 15.05
CA ARG A 486 9.50 6.41 15.01
C ARG A 486 10.26 7.24 13.98
N ILE A 487 9.58 8.03 13.14
CA ILE A 487 10.23 8.90 12.15
C ILE A 487 11.07 9.96 12.89
N ARG A 488 12.36 9.66 13.10
CA ARG A 488 13.36 10.67 13.43
C ARG A 488 13.51 11.58 12.22
N PRO A 489 13.60 12.91 12.39
CA PRO A 489 13.91 13.80 11.28
C PRO A 489 15.25 13.37 10.67
N PRO A 490 15.38 13.38 9.33
CA PRO A 490 16.62 12.99 8.68
C PRO A 490 17.74 13.88 9.22
N LYS A 491 18.81 13.25 9.72
CA LYS A 491 20.02 13.94 10.13
C LYS A 491 20.54 14.66 8.89
N GLN A 492 20.40 15.99 8.88
CA GLN A 492 20.87 16.85 7.81
C GLN A 492 22.36 16.53 7.65
N ARG A 493 22.72 15.83 6.57
CA ARG A 493 24.11 15.47 6.27
C ARG A 493 24.79 16.80 6.01
N GLN A 494 25.46 17.31 7.03
CA GLN A 494 26.26 18.52 7.00
C GLN A 494 27.26 18.29 5.88
N ARG A 495 27.00 18.95 4.75
CA ARG A 495 27.88 18.93 3.60
C ARG A 495 29.05 19.78 4.05
N ASP A 496 30.10 19.14 4.56
CA ASP A 496 31.34 19.80 4.91
C ASP A 496 31.81 20.56 3.67
N SER A 497 31.65 21.88 3.75
CA SER A 497 32.20 22.84 2.83
C SER A 497 33.71 22.93 3.09
N SER A 498 34.46 21.93 2.65
CA SER A 498 35.89 22.07 2.38
C SER A 498 36.07 22.23 0.88
N ALA A 499 35.79 23.44 0.39
CA ALA A 499 36.29 23.86 -0.91
C ALA A 499 37.83 23.87 -0.85
N PRO A 500 38.54 23.26 -1.81
CA PRO A 500 39.98 23.44 -1.91
C PRO A 500 40.22 24.89 -2.34
N THR A 501 40.95 25.62 -1.50
CA THR A 501 41.48 26.95 -1.80
C THR A 501 42.31 26.85 -3.08
N LEU A 502 41.74 27.31 -4.19
CA LEU A 502 42.46 27.59 -5.42
C LEU A 502 43.54 28.64 -5.10
N ALA A 503 44.81 28.22 -5.21
CA ALA A 503 45.95 29.11 -5.21
C ALA A 503 45.79 30.12 -6.35
N ARG A 504 45.80 31.41 -6.00
CA ARG A 504 45.97 32.52 -6.94
C ARG A 504 47.37 32.44 -7.56
N PRO A 505 47.53 32.51 -8.89
CA PRO A 505 48.76 32.96 -9.48
C PRO A 505 48.78 34.51 -9.56
N GLU A 506 49.93 35.05 -9.19
CA GLU A 506 50.57 36.29 -9.67
C GLU A 506 49.92 37.66 -9.42
N GLU A 507 50.64 38.49 -8.66
CA GLU A 507 51.04 39.84 -9.10
C GLU A 507 52.34 40.29 -8.41
N ALA A 508 53.34 40.62 -9.25
CA ALA A 508 54.47 41.55 -9.07
C ALA A 508 55.60 41.25 -8.05
N THR A 509 56.75 40.76 -8.51
CA THR A 509 57.95 41.55 -8.92
C THR A 509 59.08 40.64 -9.39
#